data_AF-A0A080ZW77-F1
#
_entry.id   AF-A0A080ZW77-F1
#
_cell.length_a   1.000
_cell.length_b   1.000
_cell.length_c   1.000
_cell.angle_alpha   90.00
_cell.angle_beta   90.00
_cell.angle_gamma   90.00
#
_symmetry.space_group_name_H-M   'P 1'
#
loop_
_entity.id
_entity.type
_entity.pdbx_description
1 polymer ?
#
loop_
_entity_poly.entity_id
_entity_poly.type
_entity_poly.pdbx_seq_one_letter_code
_entity_poly.pdbx_strand_id
1 'polypeptide(L)' 'MGKNNGSSNYKMAEVNRLMDLVESYLPLGKDGWERLASEFNATRPRSWAERDFDSLRRKFKPL' A
#
# COMPACT_ATOMS: atom_id res chain seq x y z
N MET A 1 -13.11 -22.18 -8.39
CA MET A 1 -12.47 -20.93 -8.83
C MET A 1 -12.77 -19.86 -7.80
N GLY A 2 -11.79 -19.55 -6.95
CA GLY A 2 -11.96 -18.67 -5.79
C GLY A 2 -12.18 -17.22 -6.21
N LYS A 3 -13.19 -16.59 -5.63
CA LYS A 3 -13.47 -15.16 -5.81
C LYS A 3 -12.27 -14.37 -5.31
N ASN A 4 -11.68 -13.56 -6.19
CA ASN A 4 -10.68 -12.57 -5.80
C ASN A 4 -11.36 -11.56 -4.85
N ASN A 5 -11.21 -11.74 -3.54
CA ASN A 5 -11.63 -10.79 -2.50
C ASN A 5 -10.75 -9.52 -2.50
N GLY A 6 -10.34 -9.05 -3.68
CA GLY A 6 -9.20 -8.17 -3.89
C GLY A 6 -9.47 -6.67 -3.84
N SER A 7 -10.68 -6.21 -3.49
CA SER A 7 -10.90 -4.76 -3.35
C SER A 7 -11.83 -4.41 -2.20
N SER A 8 -11.38 -4.65 -0.96
CA SER A 8 -11.72 -3.64 0.06
C SER A 8 -11.03 -2.35 -0.36
N ASN A 9 -11.83 -1.38 -0.81
CA ASN A 9 -11.36 -0.06 -1.16
C ASN A 9 -10.49 0.51 -0.04
N TYR A 10 -9.42 1.21 -0.40
CA TYR A 10 -8.59 1.91 0.55
C TYR A 10 -9.45 2.89 1.35
N LYS A 11 -9.44 2.77 2.68
CA LYS A 11 -9.97 3.80 3.56
C LYS A 11 -9.10 5.05 3.45
N MET A 12 -9.65 6.23 3.75
CA MET A 12 -8.85 7.47 3.75
C MET A 12 -7.65 7.40 4.69
N ALA A 13 -7.76 6.71 5.84
CA ALA A 13 -6.63 6.47 6.72
C ALA A 13 -5.52 5.61 6.07
N GLU A 14 -5.88 4.63 5.23
CA GLU A 14 -4.90 3.84 4.47
C GLU A 14 -4.21 4.70 3.40
N VAL A 15 -4.96 5.62 2.75
CA VAL A 15 -4.41 6.54 1.75
C VAL A 15 -3.46 7.54 2.38
N ASN A 16 -3.85 8.19 3.48
CA ASN A 16 -2.98 9.14 4.19
C ASN A 16 -1.68 8.48 4.64
N ARG A 17 -1.77 7.27 5.22
CA ARG A 17 -0.59 6.50 5.60
C ARG A 17 0.30 6.18 4.40
N LEU A 18 -0.29 5.79 3.26
CA LEU A 18 0.47 5.56 2.04
C LEU A 18 1.23 6.82 1.62
N MET A 19 0.60 8.00 1.69
CA MET A 19 1.28 9.28 1.38
C MET A 19 2.42 9.57 2.35
N ASP A 20 2.20 9.42 3.66
CA ASP A 20 3.24 9.63 4.69
C ASP A 20 4.48 8.75 4.42
N LEU A 21 4.25 7.47 4.07
CA LEU A 21 5.34 6.54 3.75
C LEU A 21 6.00 6.87 2.42
N VAL A 22 5.26 7.29 1.40
CA VAL A 22 5.85 7.68 0.12
C VAL A 22 6.72 8.93 0.29
N GLU A 23 6.27 9.93 1.05
CA GLU A 23 7.06 11.12 1.38
C GLU A 23 8.31 10.78 2.19
N SER A 24 8.22 9.83 3.13
CA SER A 24 9.37 9.44 3.96
C SER A 24 10.40 8.56 3.23
N TYR A 25 9.96 7.66 2.35
CA TYR A 25 10.84 6.65 1.74
C TYR A 25 11.21 6.96 0.29
N LEU A 26 10.47 7.85 -0.39
CA LEU A 26 10.65 8.21 -1.81
C LEU A 26 10.93 6.96 -2.68
N PRO A 27 9.99 5.98 -2.72
CA PRO A 27 10.24 4.68 -3.35
C PRO A 27 10.52 4.83 -4.85
N LEU A 28 11.75 4.52 -5.25
CA LEU A 28 12.19 4.46 -6.64
C LEU A 28 12.27 3.01 -7.13
N GLY A 29 11.72 2.75 -8.31
CA GLY A 29 11.75 1.41 -8.91
C GLY A 29 11.03 0.35 -8.06
N LYS A 30 11.09 -0.91 -8.51
CA LYS A 30 10.36 -2.01 -7.86
C LYS A 30 10.79 -2.21 -6.40
N ASP A 31 12.09 -2.26 -6.15
CA ASP A 31 12.65 -2.54 -4.83
C ASP A 31 12.24 -1.50 -3.77
N GLY A 32 12.15 -0.22 -4.16
CA GLY A 32 11.65 0.83 -3.29
C GLY A 32 10.18 0.62 -2.89
N TRP A 33 9.35 0.20 -3.85
CA TRP A 33 7.93 -0.11 -3.59
C TRP A 33 7.76 -1.38 -2.75
N GLU A 34 8.58 -2.42 -2.95
CA GLU A 34 8.57 -3.63 -2.13
C GLU A 34 8.94 -3.33 -0.67
N ARG A 35 9.97 -2.49 -0.46
CA ARG A 35 10.33 -2.03 0.89
C ARG A 35 9.20 -1.24 1.55
N LEU A 36 8.57 -0.32 0.81
CA LEU A 36 7.43 0.45 1.32
C LEU A 36 6.26 -0.47 1.68
N ALA A 37 5.96 -1.48 0.84
CA ALA A 37 4.89 -2.43 1.10
C ALA A 37 5.15 -3.28 2.35
N SER A 38 6.40 -3.70 2.56
CA SER A 38 6.83 -4.38 3.79
C SER A 38 6.56 -3.51 5.01
N GLU A 39 6.97 -2.24 4.97
CA GLU A 39 6.77 -1.30 6.07
C GLU A 39 5.29 -1.03 6.34
N PHE A 40 4.51 -0.76 5.28
CA PHE A 40 3.07 -0.54 5.35
C PHE A 40 2.39 -1.72 6.06
N ASN A 41 2.73 -2.96 5.66
CA ASN A 41 2.12 -4.15 6.22
C ASN A 41 2.62 -4.48 7.63
N ALA A 42 3.89 -4.22 7.96
CA ALA A 42 4.45 -4.48 9.28
C ALA A 42 3.81 -3.59 10.36
N THR A 43 3.41 -2.38 9.98
CA THR A 43 2.96 -1.34 10.92
C THR A 43 1.49 -0.95 10.78
N ARG A 44 0.73 -1.60 9.88
CA ARG A 44 -0.73 -1.37 9.76
C ARG A 44 -1.49 -1.91 10.99
N PRO A 45 -2.63 -1.30 11.33
CA PRO A 45 -3.60 -1.94 12.22
C PRO A 45 -4.00 -3.33 11.72
N ARG A 46 -4.15 -4.31 12.63
CA ARG A 46 -4.56 -5.69 12.30
C ARG A 46 -5.92 -5.78 11.59
N SER A 47 -6.77 -4.76 11.70
CA SER A 47 -8.06 -4.66 11.02
C SER A 47 -7.94 -4.27 9.54
N TRP A 48 -6.75 -3.89 9.08
CA TRP A 48 -6.48 -3.52 7.69
C TRP A 48 -5.99 -4.74 6.90
N ALA A 49 -6.43 -4.83 5.65
CA ALA A 49 -5.97 -5.85 4.73
C ALA A 49 -4.49 -5.64 4.37
N GLU A 50 -3.81 -6.74 4.04
CA GLU A 50 -2.46 -6.67 3.44
C GLU A 50 -2.53 -6.04 2.07
N ARG A 51 -1.51 -5.26 1.75
CA ARG A 51 -1.38 -4.61 0.44
C ARG A 51 -0.07 -5.04 -0.20
N ASP A 52 -0.17 -5.56 -1.43
CA ASP A 52 0.99 -5.81 -2.27
C ASP A 52 1.58 -4.49 -2.80
N PHE A 53 2.85 -4.53 -3.21
CA PHE A 53 3.54 -3.33 -3.68
C PHE A 53 2.90 -2.77 -4.96
N ASP A 54 2.36 -3.61 -5.84
CA ASP A 54 1.71 -3.20 -7.08
C ASP A 54 0.41 -2.42 -6.83
N SER A 55 -0.35 -2.80 -5.81
CA SER A 55 -1.60 -2.19 -5.35
C SER A 55 -1.33 -0.83 -4.73
N LEU A 56 -0.32 -0.74 -3.86
CA LEU A 56 0.11 0.53 -3.26
C LEU A 56 0.64 1.49 -4.33
N ARG A 57 1.50 0.99 -5.23
CA ARG A 57 2.02 1.76 -6.35
C ARG A 57 0.91 2.23 -7.28
N ARG A 58 -0.07 1.39 -7.59
CA ARG A 58 -1.22 1.76 -8.44
C ARG A 58 -2.15 2.75 -7.74
N LYS A 59 -2.27 2.67 -6.42
CA LYS A 59 -3.06 3.61 -5.62
C LYS A 59 -2.37 4.98 -5.48
N PHE A 60 -1.04 5.01 -5.49
CA PHE A 60 -0.23 6.24 -5.50
C PHE A 60 -0.08 6.86 -6.89
N LYS A 61 0.07 6.04 -7.95
CA LYS A 61 0.08 6.55 -9.33
C LYS A 61 -1.26 7.27 -9.62
N PRO A 62 -1.25 8.34 -10.43
CA PRO A 62 -2.24 9.42 -10.44
C PRO A 62 -3.72 8.98 -10.50
N LEU A 63 -4.73 9.67 -9.93
CA LEU A 63 -4.84 11.04 -9.39
C LEU A 63 -3.83 12.08 -9.90
#